data_AF-A0A549T815-F1
#
_entry.id   AF-A0A549T815-F1
#
_cell.length_a   1.000
_cell.length_b   1.000
_cell.length_c   1.000
_cell.angle_alpha   90.00
_cell.angle_beta   90.00
_cell.angle_gamma   90.00
#
_symmetry.space_group_name_H-M   'P 1'
#
loop_
_entity.id
_entity.type
_entity.pdbx_description
1 polymer ?
#
loop_
_entity_poly.entity_id
_entity_poly.type
_entity_poly.pdbx_seq_one_letter_code
_entity_poly.pdbx_strand_id
1 'polypeptide(L)' 'MVRTVLVERDLAPEAKIPCADPVPLPDRDLGAAEVQSLWGSDRTSLRICKARQVAANRSTAGGAHAE' A
#
# COMPACT_ATOMS: atom_id res chain seq x y z
N MET A 1 18.51 13.94 31.44
CA MET A 1 17.11 13.48 31.42
C MET A 1 16.65 13.52 29.97
N VAL A 2 16.31 12.37 29.36
CA VAL A 2 15.85 12.30 27.96
C VAL A 2 14.34 12.09 27.97
N ARG A 3 13.61 12.87 27.19
CA ARG A 3 12.16 12.76 27.02
C ARG A 3 11.84 12.29 25.62
N THR A 4 11.18 11.16 25.51
CA THR A 4 10.62 10.68 24.24
C THR A 4 9.33 11.45 23.94
N VAL A 5 9.23 12.01 22.75
CA VAL A 5 7.99 12.62 22.23
C VAL A 5 7.58 11.89 20.96
N LEU A 6 6.28 11.66 20.82
CA LEU A 6 5.70 11.13 19.58
C LEU A 6 5.57 12.29 18.59
N VAL A 7 6.18 12.16 17.42
CA VAL A 7 6.05 13.13 16.32
C VAL A 7 5.13 12.52 15.27
N GLU A 8 3.93 13.10 15.15
CA GLU A 8 3.02 12.77 14.04
C GLU A 8 3.66 13.25 12.74
N ARG A 9 3.88 12.34 11.79
CA ARG A 9 4.39 12.71 10.47
C ARG A 9 3.23 12.95 9.54
N ASP A 10 3.20 14.11 8.90
CA ASP A 10 2.21 14.36 7.85
C ASP A 10 2.52 13.47 6.64
N LEU A 11 1.59 12.57 6.33
CA LEU A 11 1.67 11.67 5.18
C LEU A 11 1.05 12.33 3.96
N ALA A 12 1.68 12.16 2.80
CA ALA A 12 1.10 12.59 1.53
C ALA A 12 -0.33 12.01 1.34
N PRO A 13 -1.28 12.75 0.76
CA PRO A 13 -2.66 12.28 0.56
C PRO A 13 -2.75 10.93 -0.13
N GLU A 14 -1.88 10.66 -1.09
CA GLU A 14 -1.82 9.41 -1.85
C GLU A 14 -1.47 8.19 -0.97
N ALA A 15 -0.76 8.42 0.13
CA ALA A 15 -0.41 7.41 1.14
C ALA A 15 -1.60 7.01 2.01
N LYS A 16 -2.59 7.91 2.14
CA LYS A 16 -3.80 7.72 2.95
C LYS A 16 -4.87 6.93 2.20
N ILE A 17 -4.71 6.77 0.87
CA ILE A 17 -5.62 5.97 0.06
C ILE A 17 -5.42 4.48 0.40
N PRO A 18 -6.47 3.76 0.84
CA PRO A 18 -6.34 2.34 1.16
C PRO A 18 -5.93 1.51 -0.07
N CYS A 19 -5.29 0.37 0.18
CA CYS A 19 -5.15 -0.65 -0.85
C CYS A 19 -6.53 -1.16 -1.26
N ALA A 20 -6.64 -1.70 -2.48
CA ALA A 20 -7.86 -2.39 -2.88
C ALA A 20 -8.06 -3.64 -2.00
N ASP A 21 -9.32 -3.94 -1.70
CA ASP A 21 -9.69 -5.20 -1.05
C ASP A 21 -9.31 -6.40 -1.93
N PRO A 22 -9.07 -7.58 -1.33
CA PRO A 22 -8.88 -8.81 -2.10
C PRO A 22 -10.07 -9.07 -3.01
N VAL A 23 -9.82 -9.61 -4.20
CA VAL A 23 -10.92 -9.98 -5.10
C VAL A 23 -11.77 -11.07 -4.43
N PRO A 24 -13.10 -10.87 -4.32
CA PRO A 24 -13.98 -11.89 -3.76
C PRO A 24 -13.99 -13.13 -4.65
N LEU A 25 -13.74 -14.28 -4.04
CA LEU A 25 -13.77 -15.57 -4.73
C LEU A 25 -15.16 -16.20 -4.58
N PRO A 26 -15.68 -16.86 -5.63
CA PRO A 26 -16.91 -17.62 -5.52
C PRO A 26 -16.71 -18.82 -4.60
N ASP A 27 -17.78 -19.22 -3.90
CA ASP A 27 -17.78 -20.41 -3.04
C ASP A 27 -17.94 -21.70 -3.88
N ARG A 28 -16.95 -21.94 -4.75
CA ARG A 28 -16.80 -23.15 -5.56
C ARG A 28 -15.35 -23.29 -6.04
N ASP A 29 -15.02 -24.48 -6.54
CA ASP A 29 -13.74 -24.71 -7.19
C ASP A 29 -13.57 -23.81 -8.42
N LEU A 30 -12.36 -23.27 -8.54
CA LEU A 30 -11.96 -22.39 -9.65
C LEU A 30 -11.24 -23.20 -10.72
N GLY A 31 -11.59 -22.95 -11.98
CA GLY A 31 -10.82 -23.46 -13.11
C GLY A 31 -9.46 -22.75 -13.25
N ALA A 32 -8.51 -23.37 -13.95
CA ALA A 32 -7.15 -22.83 -14.12
C ALA A 32 -7.13 -21.39 -14.69
N ALA A 33 -7.98 -21.10 -15.68
CA ALA A 33 -8.09 -19.78 -16.28
C ALA A 33 -8.62 -18.73 -15.28
N GLU A 34 -9.57 -19.12 -14.43
CA GLU A 34 -10.14 -18.24 -13.40
C GLU A 34 -9.11 -17.94 -12.31
N VAL A 35 -8.38 -18.97 -11.85
CA VAL A 35 -7.28 -18.81 -10.91
C VAL A 35 -6.24 -17.82 -11.46
N GLN A 36 -5.80 -18.01 -12.71
CA GLN A 36 -4.80 -17.15 -13.33
C GLN A 36 -5.28 -15.69 -13.42
N SER A 37 -6.53 -15.47 -13.79
CA SER A 37 -7.12 -14.14 -13.93
C SER A 37 -7.26 -13.44 -12.58
N LEU A 38 -7.87 -14.10 -11.60
CA LEU A 38 -8.12 -13.54 -10.26
C LEU A 38 -6.80 -13.25 -9.54
N TRP A 39 -5.83 -14.18 -9.64
CA TRP A 39 -4.47 -13.98 -9.13
C TRP A 39 -3.74 -12.82 -9.81
N GLY A 40 -3.88 -12.68 -11.12
CA GLY A 40 -3.28 -11.59 -11.89
C GLY A 40 -3.84 -10.23 -11.47
N SER A 41 -5.15 -10.16 -11.23
CA SER A 41 -5.84 -8.96 -10.75
C SER A 41 -5.33 -8.53 -9.37
N ASP A 42 -5.34 -9.44 -8.39
CA ASP A 42 -4.87 -9.17 -7.03
C ASP A 42 -3.42 -8.69 -7.00
N ARG A 43 -2.54 -9.37 -7.73
CA ARG A 43 -1.11 -8.97 -7.80
C ARG A 43 -0.91 -7.60 -8.43
N THR A 44 -1.74 -7.23 -9.40
CA THR A 44 -1.68 -5.91 -10.02
C THR A 44 -2.11 -4.84 -9.02
N SER A 45 -3.22 -5.05 -8.31
CA SER A 45 -3.70 -4.16 -7.25
C SER A 45 -2.67 -3.95 -6.13
N LEU A 46 -2.00 -5.03 -5.68
CA LEU A 46 -0.94 -4.96 -4.68
C LEU A 46 0.29 -4.18 -5.17
N ARG A 47 0.70 -4.36 -6.43
CA ARG A 47 1.82 -3.61 -7.02
C ARG A 47 1.52 -2.11 -7.09
N ILE A 48 0.29 -1.75 -7.47
CA ILE A 48 -0.16 -0.35 -7.50
C ILE A 48 -0.18 0.25 -6.09
N CYS A 49 -0.65 -0.51 -5.09
CA CYS A 49 -0.61 -0.04 -3.70
C CYS A 49 0.84 0.19 -3.22
N LYS A 50 1.73 -0.75 -3.50
CA LYS A 50 3.15 -0.63 -3.16
C LYS A 50 3.82 0.57 -3.83
N ALA A 51 3.51 0.86 -5.09
CA ALA A 51 4.04 2.02 -5.79
C ALA A 51 3.65 3.34 -5.11
N ARG A 52 2.37 3.47 -4.70
CA ARG A 52 1.87 4.61 -3.92
C ARG A 52 2.58 4.74 -2.58
N GLN A 53 2.75 3.64 -1.86
CA GLN A 53 3.44 3.63 -0.56
C GLN A 53 4.93 4.03 -0.69
N VAL A 54 5.64 3.53 -1.72
CA VAL A 54 7.04 3.89 -1.96
C VAL A 54 7.16 5.37 -2.31
N ALA A 55 6.26 5.91 -3.14
CA ALA A 55 6.24 7.33 -3.47
C ALA A 55 6.04 8.19 -2.20
N ALA A 56 5.05 7.83 -1.37
CA ALA A 56 4.79 8.51 -0.11
C ALA A 56 6.00 8.50 0.84
N ASN A 57 6.65 7.35 1.02
CA ASN A 57 7.82 7.21 1.89
C ASN A 57 9.03 8.03 1.39
N ARG A 58 9.19 8.17 0.06
CA ARG A 58 10.23 9.04 -0.51
C ARG A 58 9.93 10.51 -0.26
N SER A 59 8.67 10.92 -0.34
CA SER A 59 8.25 12.29 -0.06
C SER A 59 8.44 12.67 1.41
N THR A 60 8.23 11.75 2.35
CA THR A 60 8.40 12.01 3.79
C THR A 60 9.87 12.03 4.24
N ALA A 61 10.77 11.35 3.54
CA ALA A 61 12.22 11.39 3.80
C ALA A 61 12.87 12.74 3.47
N GLY A 62 12.24 13.57 2.62
CA GLY A 62 12.73 14.92 2.29
C GLY A 62 12.48 15.98 3.36
N GLY A 63 11.75 15.66 4.44
CA GLY A 63 11.35 16.60 5.49
C GLY A 63 11.94 16.29 6.88
N ALA A 64 13.01 15.48 6.98
CA ALA A 64 13.60 15.09 8.25
C ALA A 64 15.07 15.52 8.46
N HIS A 65 15.65 16.25 7.51
CA HIS A 65 16.98 16.83 7.63
C HIS A 65 17.00 18.24 7.04
N ALA A 66 16.49 19.21 7.80
CA ALA A 66 16.92 20.60 7.71
C ALA A 66 17.43 20.96 9.11
N GLU A 67 18.69 21.35 9.16
CA GLU A 67 19.50 21.72 10.34
C GLU A 67 18.79 22.64 11.35
#